data_AF-A0A967F6N4-F1
#
_entry.id   AF-A0A967F6N4-F1
#
_cell.length_a   1.000
_cell.length_b   1.000
_cell.length_c   1.000
_cell.angle_alpha   90.00
_cell.angle_beta   90.00
_cell.angle_gamma   90.00
#
_symmetry.space_group_name_H-M   'P 1'
#
loop_
_entity.id
_entity.type
_entity.pdbx_description
1 polymer ?
#
loop_
_entity_poly.entity_id
_entity_poly.type
_entity_poly.pdbx_seq_one_letter_code
_entity_poly.pdbx_strand_id
1 'polypeptide(L)'
;MPPGQAVAVFGRRRRLANIHSTPNYSTIHRPPGRNQGDARPVNSIDRHEVEKLLSGIVDEYAATDLVSGGFVKGIGVDADRVAVDLRLGYPADGLLERTGRRVKEALEADQRISNAAVNLAWKVAPHRVQGELKPLQSIRNIIAVASGKGGVGKSTTAVNLALALAADGARAGILDADIYGPSIPRMLGASGQPETDGKRIIPRSAHGLQLMSIGFLVDEETPMIWRGPMVTSALQQLLSETAWDDLDYLVVDLPPGTGDIQLTLAQKVPVAGAVIVTTPQDIALLDARKAFQMFRKVEVPVLGVVENMSTHICSQCGHEEAIFGSGGGTGMAADYDIPLLGQLPLAMDIRASLDAGQPTVAAQPDSPIARDYLEFARHTSGRLSQKPRNLKVEMPQILVQNT
;
A
#
# COMPACT_ATOMS: atom_id res chain seq x y z
N MET A 1 46.76 -29.88 27.87
CA MET A 1 46.99 -31.33 27.71
C MET A 1 45.65 -32.01 27.49
N PRO A 2 45.60 -33.02 26.61
CA PRO A 2 44.64 -33.09 25.47
C PRO A 2 44.02 -34.53 25.39
N PRO A 3 43.80 -35.20 24.23
CA PRO A 3 43.05 -34.93 22.98
C PRO A 3 42.13 -36.12 22.53
N GLY A 4 41.46 -35.98 21.37
CA GLY A 4 41.25 -37.08 20.40
C GLY A 4 39.88 -37.04 19.71
N GLN A 5 39.70 -37.08 18.40
CA GLN A 5 40.57 -37.48 17.29
C GLN A 5 40.23 -36.69 16.01
N ALA A 6 41.28 -36.33 15.28
CA ALA A 6 41.23 -36.05 13.85
C ALA A 6 41.47 -37.35 13.07
N VAL A 7 40.92 -37.45 11.86
CA VAL A 7 41.55 -38.21 10.78
C VAL A 7 41.47 -37.36 9.50
N ALA A 8 42.64 -36.89 9.08
CA ALA A 8 42.92 -36.44 7.72
C ALA A 8 43.24 -37.65 6.84
N VAL A 9 43.25 -37.49 5.51
CA VAL A 9 44.43 -37.72 4.63
C VAL A 9 44.05 -37.82 3.14
N PHE A 10 44.66 -36.90 2.37
CA PHE A 10 45.16 -36.99 0.98
C PHE A 10 44.16 -37.27 -0.16
N GLY A 11 44.12 -36.55 -1.28
CA GLY A 11 45.16 -35.76 -1.94
C GLY A 11 45.60 -36.47 -3.23
N ARG A 12 45.38 -35.87 -4.41
CA ARG A 12 46.27 -35.97 -5.58
C ARG A 12 45.89 -35.00 -6.70
N ARG A 13 46.88 -34.19 -7.06
CA ARG A 13 47.00 -33.34 -8.26
C ARG A 13 47.18 -34.17 -9.53
N ARG A 14 46.78 -33.61 -10.69
CA ARG A 14 47.48 -33.62 -12.02
C ARG A 14 46.66 -32.76 -13.01
N ARG A 15 47.08 -31.52 -13.34
CA ARG A 15 47.88 -31.06 -14.50
C ARG A 15 47.37 -31.47 -15.90
N LEU A 16 46.83 -30.46 -16.59
CA LEU A 16 47.08 -29.96 -17.97
C LEU A 16 47.36 -30.96 -19.12
N ALA A 17 46.61 -30.82 -20.22
CA ALA A 17 47.15 -30.81 -21.59
C ALA A 17 46.16 -30.15 -22.58
N ASN A 18 46.65 -29.10 -23.27
CA ASN A 18 46.15 -28.60 -24.55
C ASN A 18 46.58 -29.54 -25.67
N ILE A 19 45.69 -29.91 -26.60
CA ILE A 19 46.09 -30.36 -27.96
C ILE A 19 45.07 -29.85 -29.00
N HIS A 20 45.56 -29.06 -29.95
CA HIS A 20 44.97 -28.79 -31.26
C HIS A 20 45.10 -30.01 -32.18
N SER A 21 44.05 -30.32 -32.95
CA SER A 21 44.18 -30.87 -34.32
C SER A 21 42.82 -30.96 -35.02
N THR A 22 42.70 -30.29 -36.16
CA THR A 22 41.71 -30.55 -37.23
C THR A 22 42.03 -31.89 -37.92
N PRO A 23 41.04 -32.54 -38.59
CA PRO A 23 40.95 -32.37 -40.05
C PRO A 23 39.52 -32.44 -40.68
N ASN A 24 39.38 -31.66 -41.76
CA ASN A 24 38.66 -31.84 -43.04
C ASN A 24 37.31 -32.58 -43.19
N TYR A 25 36.35 -31.80 -43.71
CA TYR A 25 35.40 -32.06 -44.81
C TYR A 25 35.04 -33.50 -45.20
N SER A 26 33.78 -33.86 -44.98
CA SER A 26 32.99 -34.68 -45.90
C SER A 26 31.49 -34.38 -45.75
N THR A 27 30.93 -33.81 -46.82
CA THR A 27 29.55 -33.90 -47.33
C THR A 27 28.49 -34.54 -46.41
N ILE A 28 27.53 -33.73 -45.94
CA ILE A 28 26.23 -34.22 -45.43
C ILE A 28 25.11 -33.49 -46.19
N HIS A 29 24.25 -34.32 -46.78
CA HIS A 29 23.06 -33.98 -47.55
C HIS A 29 22.15 -32.95 -46.87
N ARG A 30 21.75 -31.91 -47.62
CA ARG A 30 20.56 -31.10 -47.34
C ARG A 30 19.31 -32.01 -47.48
N PRO A 31 18.46 -32.16 -46.46
CA PRO A 31 17.11 -32.65 -46.68
C PRO A 31 16.28 -31.56 -47.37
N PRO A 32 15.30 -31.92 -48.21
CA PRO A 32 14.50 -30.96 -48.94
C PRO A 32 13.60 -30.17 -47.99
N GLY A 33 13.43 -28.89 -48.28
CA GLY A 33 12.61 -27.97 -47.50
C GLY A 33 11.19 -28.49 -47.31
N ARG A 34 10.81 -28.66 -46.04
CA ARG A 34 9.41 -28.54 -45.66
C ARG A 34 9.13 -27.06 -45.50
N ASN A 35 8.65 -26.43 -46.58
CA ASN A 35 7.71 -25.32 -46.45
C ASN A 35 6.42 -25.91 -45.86
N GLN A 36 6.41 -26.18 -44.57
CA GLN A 36 5.18 -26.10 -43.80
C GLN A 36 5.16 -24.67 -43.28
N GLY A 37 4.59 -23.78 -44.09
CA GLY A 37 3.93 -22.64 -43.49
C GLY A 37 2.85 -23.22 -42.61
N ASP A 38 3.08 -23.22 -41.30
CA ASP A 38 2.01 -23.31 -40.32
C ASP A 38 1.10 -22.12 -40.61
N ALA A 39 0.15 -22.32 -41.51
CA ALA A 39 -1.00 -21.47 -41.66
C ALA A 39 -1.74 -21.59 -40.34
N ARG A 40 -1.43 -20.68 -39.40
CA ARG A 40 -2.23 -20.48 -38.20
C ARG A 40 -3.69 -20.42 -38.67
N PRO A 41 -4.60 -21.22 -38.10
CA PRO A 41 -5.99 -21.14 -38.48
C PRO A 41 -6.42 -19.67 -38.32
N VAL A 42 -7.10 -19.14 -39.34
CA VAL A 42 -7.49 -17.72 -39.49
C VAL A 42 -8.38 -17.21 -38.32
N ASN A 43 -8.65 -18.07 -37.33
CA ASN A 43 -9.47 -17.82 -36.15
C ASN A 43 -8.74 -18.07 -34.81
N SER A 44 -7.42 -18.28 -34.80
CA SER A 44 -6.65 -18.41 -33.55
C SER A 44 -6.27 -17.04 -33.00
N ILE A 45 -6.57 -16.80 -31.71
CA ILE A 45 -6.13 -15.60 -31.01
C ILE A 45 -4.60 -15.65 -30.80
N ASP A 46 -3.92 -14.50 -30.85
CA ASP A 46 -2.52 -14.42 -30.46
C ASP A 46 -2.29 -13.63 -29.16
N ARG A 47 -1.05 -13.65 -28.67
CA ARG A 47 -0.66 -12.97 -27.43
C ARG A 47 -0.98 -11.47 -27.45
N HIS A 48 -0.76 -10.80 -28.57
CA HIS A 48 -0.98 -9.36 -28.67
C HIS A 48 -2.46 -9.01 -28.63
N GLU A 49 -3.30 -9.86 -29.23
CA GLU A 49 -4.75 -9.72 -29.14
C GLU A 49 -5.28 -9.96 -27.71
N VAL A 50 -4.75 -10.96 -26.99
CA VAL A 50 -5.06 -11.16 -25.56
C VAL A 50 -4.64 -9.95 -24.73
N GLU A 51 -3.45 -9.41 -24.97
CA GLU A 51 -2.97 -8.19 -24.29
C GLU A 51 -3.89 -7.00 -24.56
N LYS A 52 -4.39 -6.86 -25.79
CA LYS A 52 -5.38 -5.86 -26.14
C LYS A 52 -6.71 -6.07 -25.41
N LEU A 53 -7.21 -7.30 -25.27
CA LEU A 53 -8.39 -7.57 -24.45
C LEU A 53 -8.18 -7.17 -22.99
N LEU A 54 -7.02 -7.51 -22.42
CA LEU A 54 -6.65 -7.14 -21.05
C LEU A 54 -6.54 -5.63 -20.85
N SER A 55 -6.08 -4.88 -21.85
CA SER A 55 -6.06 -3.40 -21.83
C SER A 55 -7.46 -2.77 -21.84
N GLY A 56 -8.50 -3.53 -22.21
CA GLY A 56 -9.89 -3.11 -22.09
C GLY A 56 -10.49 -3.29 -20.69
N ILE A 57 -9.77 -3.97 -19.78
CA ILE A 57 -10.25 -4.24 -18.42
C ILE A 57 -9.65 -3.23 -17.46
N VAL A 58 -10.50 -2.40 -16.87
CA VAL A 58 -10.09 -1.39 -15.89
C VAL A 58 -10.06 -1.98 -14.48
N ASP A 59 -8.93 -1.78 -13.80
CA ASP A 59 -8.82 -1.96 -12.35
C ASP A 59 -9.45 -0.75 -11.65
N GLU A 60 -10.47 -0.99 -10.84
CA GLU A 60 -11.28 0.05 -10.20
C GLU A 60 -10.47 0.90 -9.22
N TYR A 61 -9.56 0.27 -8.48
CA TYR A 61 -8.85 0.89 -7.36
C TYR A 61 -7.61 1.66 -7.81
N ALA A 62 -6.89 1.12 -8.78
CA ALA A 62 -5.78 1.79 -9.45
C ALA A 62 -6.25 2.81 -10.52
N ALA A 63 -7.49 2.66 -11.01
CA ALA A 63 -8.11 3.46 -12.07
C ALA A 63 -7.25 3.54 -13.35
N THR A 64 -6.73 2.39 -13.74
CA THR A 64 -5.98 2.18 -14.97
C THR A 64 -6.28 0.78 -15.48
N ASP A 65 -6.06 0.52 -16.77
CA ASP A 65 -6.25 -0.81 -17.30
C ASP A 65 -5.14 -1.77 -16.84
N LEU A 66 -5.40 -3.07 -16.93
CA LEU A 66 -4.47 -4.10 -16.43
C LEU A 66 -3.09 -4.06 -17.09
N VAL A 67 -2.98 -3.56 -18.33
CA VAL A 67 -1.72 -3.47 -19.07
C VAL A 67 -0.99 -2.19 -18.71
N SER A 68 -1.64 -1.02 -18.81
CA SER A 68 -1.03 0.27 -18.46
C SER A 68 -0.65 0.36 -16.98
N GLY A 69 -1.44 -0.26 -16.08
CA GLY A 69 -1.10 -0.41 -14.67
C GLY A 69 0.05 -1.37 -14.39
N GLY A 70 0.55 -2.04 -15.43
CA GLY A 70 1.64 -3.00 -15.34
C GLY A 70 1.29 -4.21 -14.50
N PHE A 71 0.02 -4.63 -14.44
CA PHE A 71 -0.42 -5.78 -13.64
C PHE A 71 -0.24 -7.11 -14.38
N VAL A 72 -0.22 -7.11 -15.71
CA VAL A 72 0.07 -8.30 -16.50
C VAL A 72 1.55 -8.71 -16.34
N LYS A 73 1.78 -9.96 -15.92
CA LYS A 73 3.13 -10.55 -15.72
C LYS A 73 3.45 -11.65 -16.72
N GLY A 74 2.42 -12.32 -17.24
CA GLY A 74 2.58 -13.39 -18.22
C GLY A 74 1.30 -13.59 -19.01
N ILE A 75 1.44 -13.90 -20.29
CA ILE A 75 0.36 -14.34 -21.18
C ILE A 75 0.86 -15.58 -21.91
N GLY A 76 0.16 -16.70 -21.74
CA GLY A 76 0.32 -17.92 -22.50
C GLY A 76 -0.89 -18.14 -23.40
N VAL A 77 -0.66 -18.54 -24.65
CA VAL A 77 -1.71 -18.85 -25.62
C VAL A 77 -1.38 -20.20 -26.24
N ASP A 78 -2.33 -21.12 -26.21
CA ASP A 78 -2.26 -22.43 -26.86
C ASP A 78 -3.60 -22.69 -27.58
N ALA A 79 -3.59 -22.52 -28.90
CA ALA A 79 -4.78 -22.54 -29.75
C ALA A 79 -5.90 -21.60 -29.25
N ASP A 80 -6.94 -22.17 -28.64
CA ASP A 80 -8.12 -21.48 -28.10
C ASP A 80 -8.09 -21.34 -26.56
N ARG A 81 -6.98 -21.75 -25.92
CA ARG A 81 -6.78 -21.66 -24.48
C ARG A 81 -5.82 -20.54 -24.13
N VAL A 82 -6.18 -19.77 -23.11
CA VAL A 82 -5.37 -18.63 -22.64
C VAL A 82 -5.05 -18.79 -21.17
N ALA A 83 -3.80 -18.50 -20.79
CA ALA A 83 -3.37 -18.39 -19.41
C ALA A 83 -2.82 -16.98 -19.16
N VAL A 84 -3.28 -16.32 -18.10
CA VAL A 84 -2.82 -14.97 -17.73
C VAL A 84 -2.36 -14.97 -16.28
N ASP A 85 -1.14 -14.50 -16.06
CA ASP A 85 -0.60 -14.18 -14.74
C ASP A 85 -0.73 -12.69 -14.48
N LEU A 86 -1.49 -12.33 -13.45
CA LEU A 86 -1.70 -10.97 -13.00
C LEU A 86 -1.10 -10.76 -11.61
N ARG A 87 -0.50 -9.59 -11.39
CA ARG A 87 0.00 -9.16 -10.08
C ARG A 87 -0.34 -7.71 -9.82
N LEU A 88 -1.33 -7.48 -8.94
CA LEU A 88 -1.72 -6.15 -8.48
C LEU A 88 -0.61 -5.52 -7.64
N GLY A 89 -0.55 -4.19 -7.67
CA GLY A 89 0.45 -3.40 -6.93
C GLY A 89 0.03 -3.02 -5.51
N TYR A 90 -1.10 -3.55 -5.02
CA TYR A 90 -1.72 -3.21 -3.74
C TYR A 90 -2.37 -4.46 -3.09
N PRO A 91 -2.56 -4.50 -1.77
CA PRO A 91 -3.17 -5.62 -1.05
C PRO A 91 -4.59 -5.86 -1.54
N ALA A 92 -4.94 -7.12 -1.81
CA ALA A 92 -6.18 -7.45 -2.48
C ALA A 92 -6.71 -8.84 -2.11
N ASP A 93 -6.35 -9.39 -0.95
CA ASP A 93 -6.75 -10.74 -0.55
C ASP A 93 -8.27 -10.95 -0.64
N GLY A 94 -9.06 -9.97 -0.18
CA GLY A 94 -10.51 -10.01 -0.26
C GLY A 94 -11.10 -9.83 -1.68
N LEU A 95 -10.28 -9.61 -2.70
CA LEU A 95 -10.69 -9.36 -4.09
C LEU A 95 -10.24 -10.42 -5.08
N LEU A 96 -9.26 -11.27 -4.72
CA LEU A 96 -8.58 -12.15 -5.67
C LEU A 96 -9.55 -13.03 -6.47
N GLU A 97 -10.51 -13.66 -5.80
CA GLU A 97 -11.47 -14.56 -6.46
C GLU A 97 -12.41 -13.79 -7.40
N ARG A 98 -13.01 -12.69 -6.93
CA ARG A 98 -13.95 -11.88 -7.71
C ARG A 98 -13.27 -11.25 -8.92
N THR A 99 -12.08 -10.69 -8.74
CA THR A 99 -11.32 -10.05 -9.82
C THR A 99 -10.82 -11.07 -10.82
N GLY A 100 -10.29 -12.22 -10.36
CA GLY A 100 -9.86 -13.30 -11.24
C GLY A 100 -11.00 -13.83 -12.10
N ARG A 101 -12.18 -14.04 -11.51
CA ARG A 101 -13.40 -14.45 -12.23
C ARG A 101 -13.83 -13.41 -13.26
N ARG A 102 -13.88 -12.12 -12.89
CA ARG A 102 -14.26 -11.04 -13.81
C ARG A 102 -13.32 -10.97 -15.02
N VAL A 103 -12.01 -11.12 -14.81
CA VAL A 103 -11.04 -11.15 -15.92
C VAL A 103 -11.23 -12.39 -16.79
N LYS A 104 -11.45 -13.56 -16.18
CA LYS A 104 -11.72 -14.80 -16.90
C LYS A 104 -12.94 -14.65 -17.81
N GLU A 105 -14.06 -14.18 -17.27
CA GLU A 105 -15.30 -13.94 -18.01
C GLU A 105 -15.10 -12.94 -19.15
N ALA A 106 -14.34 -11.86 -18.93
CA ALA A 106 -14.05 -10.87 -19.96
C ALA A 106 -13.19 -11.43 -21.12
N LEU A 107 -12.27 -12.35 -20.82
CA LEU A 107 -11.50 -13.04 -21.86
C LEU A 107 -12.38 -14.03 -22.63
N GLU A 108 -13.14 -14.87 -21.93
CA GLU A 108 -14.02 -15.90 -22.54
C GLU A 108 -15.22 -15.31 -23.29
N ALA A 109 -15.48 -14.00 -23.18
CA ALA A 109 -16.43 -13.30 -24.03
C ALA A 109 -15.97 -13.19 -25.50
N ASP A 110 -14.68 -13.33 -25.78
CA ASP A 110 -14.16 -13.46 -27.14
C ASP A 110 -14.34 -14.90 -27.63
N GLN A 111 -15.10 -15.08 -28.72
CA GLN A 111 -15.46 -16.41 -29.27
C GLN A 111 -14.24 -17.26 -29.69
N ARG A 112 -13.05 -16.66 -29.80
CA ARG A 112 -11.80 -17.35 -30.12
C ARG A 112 -11.14 -17.99 -28.88
N ILE A 113 -11.61 -17.68 -27.67
CA ILE A 113 -11.09 -18.21 -26.40
C ILE A 113 -12.13 -19.18 -25.82
N SER A 114 -11.85 -20.48 -25.84
CA SER A 114 -12.76 -21.49 -25.27
C SER A 114 -12.57 -21.68 -23.77
N ASN A 115 -11.40 -21.36 -23.24
CA ASN A 115 -11.10 -21.43 -21.81
C ASN A 115 -9.95 -20.49 -21.42
N ALA A 116 -10.16 -19.70 -20.37
CA ALA A 116 -9.14 -18.85 -19.77
C ALA A 116 -8.79 -19.31 -18.34
N ALA A 117 -7.50 -19.43 -18.06
CA ALA A 117 -6.95 -19.61 -16.72
C ALA A 117 -6.33 -18.28 -16.24
N VAL A 118 -6.85 -17.73 -15.14
CA VAL A 118 -6.35 -16.48 -14.57
C VAL A 118 -5.73 -16.77 -13.21
N ASN A 119 -4.44 -16.52 -13.09
CA ASN A 119 -3.71 -16.55 -11.83
C ASN A 119 -3.51 -15.11 -11.36
N LEU A 120 -4.09 -14.76 -10.21
CA LEU A 120 -4.05 -13.41 -9.66
C LEU A 120 -3.39 -13.42 -8.29
N ALA A 121 -2.39 -12.58 -8.13
CA ALA A 121 -1.73 -12.30 -6.87
C ALA A 121 -1.54 -10.79 -6.68
N TRP A 122 -0.93 -10.38 -5.58
CA TRP A 122 -0.50 -8.99 -5.38
C TRP A 122 0.92 -8.92 -4.81
N LYS A 123 1.58 -7.77 -5.00
CA LYS A 123 2.84 -7.43 -4.34
C LYS A 123 2.99 -5.91 -4.27
N VAL A 124 3.13 -5.40 -3.05
CA VAL A 124 3.42 -3.99 -2.80
C VAL A 124 4.89 -3.70 -3.12
N ALA A 125 5.12 -2.65 -3.90
CA ALA A 125 6.45 -2.13 -4.20
C ALA A 125 6.70 -0.84 -3.40
N PRO A 126 7.96 -0.48 -3.11
CA PRO A 126 8.27 0.82 -2.53
C PRO A 126 8.12 1.93 -3.57
N HIS A 127 7.48 3.04 -3.20
CA HIS A 127 7.27 4.20 -4.06
C HIS A 127 8.19 5.38 -3.71
N ARG A 128 8.34 6.32 -4.66
CA ARG A 128 9.14 7.53 -4.46
C ARG A 128 8.50 8.41 -3.39
N VAL A 129 9.35 9.12 -2.67
CA VAL A 129 8.99 10.12 -1.67
C VAL A 129 9.46 11.50 -2.14
N GLN A 130 8.98 12.54 -1.50
CA GLN A 130 9.22 13.93 -1.87
C GLN A 130 10.68 14.38 -1.68
N GLY A 131 11.12 15.29 -2.55
CA GLY A 131 12.44 15.92 -2.50
C GLY A 131 13.61 14.92 -2.52
N GLU A 132 14.61 15.18 -1.68
CA GLU A 132 15.80 14.34 -1.52
C GLU A 132 15.69 13.33 -0.36
N LEU A 133 14.50 13.19 0.23
CA LEU A 133 14.30 12.27 1.34
C LEU A 133 14.51 10.82 0.90
N LYS A 134 15.06 10.01 1.80
CA LYS A 134 15.26 8.58 1.58
C LYS A 134 14.14 7.81 2.26
N PRO A 135 13.50 6.84 1.57
CA PRO A 135 12.58 5.93 2.24
C PRO A 135 13.26 5.11 3.32
N LEU A 136 12.48 4.70 4.32
CA LEU A 136 12.93 3.87 5.41
C LEU A 136 12.96 2.41 4.94
N GLN A 137 14.07 1.70 5.16
CA GLN A 137 14.27 0.36 4.60
C GLN A 137 13.22 -0.66 5.06
N SER A 138 12.76 -0.54 6.30
CA SER A 138 11.76 -1.43 6.90
C SER A 138 10.30 -1.05 6.58
N ILE A 139 10.07 0.01 5.78
CA ILE A 139 8.73 0.48 5.43
C ILE A 139 8.68 0.79 3.94
N ARG A 140 7.91 0.00 3.18
CA ARG A 140 7.80 0.17 1.73
C ARG A 140 7.13 1.50 1.37
N ASN A 141 6.03 1.83 2.05
CA ASN A 141 5.25 3.04 1.79
C ASN A 141 4.73 3.68 3.08
N ILE A 142 4.91 4.99 3.21
CA ILE A 142 4.29 5.79 4.27
C ILE A 142 3.09 6.54 3.69
N ILE A 143 1.92 6.39 4.31
CA ILE A 143 0.71 7.13 3.97
C ILE A 143 0.43 8.15 5.08
N ALA A 144 0.48 9.43 4.74
CA ALA A 144 0.11 10.49 5.68
C ALA A 144 -1.41 10.69 5.68
N VAL A 145 -2.02 10.69 6.87
CA VAL A 145 -3.44 11.02 7.04
C VAL A 145 -3.52 12.40 7.70
N ALA A 146 -4.14 13.34 6.99
CA ALA A 146 -4.19 14.74 7.40
C ALA A 146 -5.62 15.29 7.37
N SER A 147 -5.85 16.34 8.15
CA SER A 147 -7.08 17.13 8.09
C SER A 147 -6.75 18.61 8.27
N GLY A 148 -7.55 19.47 7.63
CA GLY A 148 -7.39 20.91 7.78
C GLY A 148 -7.86 21.45 9.14
N LYS A 149 -8.71 20.70 9.85
CA LYS A 149 -9.20 21.07 11.20
C LYS A 149 -9.31 19.85 12.12
N GLY A 150 -9.41 20.11 13.41
CA GLY A 150 -9.74 19.09 14.42
C GLY A 150 -11.21 18.64 14.33
N GLY A 151 -11.50 17.44 14.82
CA GLY A 151 -12.88 16.94 14.97
C GLY A 151 -13.53 16.33 13.72
N VAL A 152 -12.84 16.28 12.56
CA VAL A 152 -13.37 15.60 11.35
C VAL A 152 -13.25 14.07 11.37
N GLY A 153 -12.71 13.50 12.46
CA GLY A 153 -12.48 12.06 12.58
C GLY A 153 -11.22 11.53 11.90
N LYS A 154 -10.20 12.37 11.72
CA LYS A 154 -8.89 12.00 11.13
C LYS A 154 -8.29 10.72 11.74
N SER A 155 -8.13 10.68 13.07
CA SER A 155 -7.52 9.53 13.77
C SER A 155 -8.37 8.26 13.66
N THR A 156 -9.71 8.40 13.75
CA THR A 156 -10.66 7.32 13.47
C THR A 156 -10.45 6.73 12.07
N THR A 157 -10.33 7.58 11.06
CA THR A 157 -10.09 7.17 9.69
C THR A 157 -8.70 6.53 9.52
N ALA A 158 -7.66 7.07 10.18
CA ALA A 158 -6.31 6.52 10.13
C ALA A 158 -6.22 5.10 10.73
N VAL A 159 -6.84 4.89 11.91
CA VAL A 159 -6.90 3.57 12.55
C VAL A 159 -7.59 2.55 11.65
N ASN A 160 -8.78 2.87 11.15
CA ASN A 160 -9.52 1.92 10.32
C ASN A 160 -8.89 1.73 8.93
N LEU A 161 -8.19 2.73 8.38
CA LEU A 161 -7.37 2.54 7.17
C LEU A 161 -6.27 1.51 7.37
N ALA A 162 -5.50 1.63 8.46
CA ALA A 162 -4.43 0.69 8.78
C ALA A 162 -4.97 -0.75 8.96
N LEU A 163 -6.08 -0.88 9.69
CA LEU A 163 -6.74 -2.18 9.87
C LEU A 163 -7.30 -2.76 8.58
N ALA A 164 -7.90 -1.93 7.72
CA ALA A 164 -8.43 -2.38 6.44
C ALA A 164 -7.32 -2.84 5.49
N LEU A 165 -6.17 -2.14 5.47
CA LEU A 165 -4.99 -2.61 4.75
C LEU A 165 -4.49 -3.96 5.27
N ALA A 166 -4.46 -4.14 6.60
CA ALA A 166 -4.08 -5.41 7.21
C ALA A 166 -5.08 -6.55 6.89
N ALA A 167 -6.37 -6.23 6.90
CA ALA A 167 -7.44 -7.18 6.57
C ALA A 167 -7.38 -7.66 5.12
N ASP A 168 -6.86 -6.84 4.18
CA ASP A 168 -6.59 -7.23 2.80
C ASP A 168 -5.18 -7.84 2.59
N GLY A 169 -4.50 -8.21 3.69
CA GLY A 169 -3.27 -9.01 3.68
C GLY A 169 -1.97 -8.23 3.83
N ALA A 170 -2.01 -6.91 3.95
CA ALA A 170 -0.82 -6.09 4.07
C ALA A 170 -0.15 -6.23 5.44
N ARG A 171 1.18 -6.15 5.48
CA ARG A 171 1.91 -5.86 6.72
C ARG A 171 1.75 -4.38 7.03
N ALA A 172 0.81 -4.05 7.92
CA ALA A 172 0.46 -2.66 8.22
C ALA A 172 0.92 -2.23 9.62
N GLY A 173 1.32 -0.96 9.71
CA GLY A 173 1.58 -0.30 10.97
C GLY A 173 0.92 1.07 11.03
N ILE A 174 0.84 1.62 12.23
CA ILE A 174 0.32 2.95 12.48
C ILE A 174 1.22 3.72 13.44
N LEU A 175 1.47 4.98 13.09
CA LEU A 175 2.21 5.94 13.90
C LEU A 175 1.31 7.13 14.22
N ASP A 176 1.06 7.34 15.50
CA ASP A 176 0.36 8.51 15.99
C ASP A 176 1.35 9.67 16.17
N ALA A 177 1.23 10.67 15.28
CA ALA A 177 2.04 11.88 15.30
C ALA A 177 1.28 13.07 15.91
N ASP A 178 0.05 12.88 16.42
CA ASP A 178 -0.73 13.94 17.05
C ASP A 178 -0.31 14.16 18.51
N ILE A 179 0.76 14.93 18.69
CA ILE A 179 1.40 15.15 19.99
C ILE A 179 0.50 15.88 20.99
N TYR A 180 -0.45 16.69 20.52
CA TYR A 180 -1.31 17.49 21.39
C TYR A 180 -2.54 16.73 21.89
N GLY A 181 -2.85 15.60 21.27
CA GLY A 181 -4.00 14.77 21.63
C GLY A 181 -3.83 13.35 21.10
N PRO A 182 -2.79 12.61 21.53
CA PRO A 182 -2.57 11.26 21.05
C PRO A 182 -3.75 10.40 21.48
N SER A 183 -4.44 9.82 20.50
CA SER A 183 -5.70 9.09 20.73
C SER A 183 -5.64 7.65 20.24
N ILE A 184 -4.67 7.32 19.39
CA ILE A 184 -4.57 6.02 18.74
C ILE A 184 -4.27 4.88 19.72
N PRO A 185 -3.40 5.03 20.75
CA PRO A 185 -3.22 3.99 21.76
C PRO A 185 -4.54 3.55 22.39
N ARG A 186 -5.35 4.51 22.85
CA ARG A 186 -6.67 4.26 23.43
C ARG A 186 -7.62 3.60 22.43
N MET A 187 -7.69 4.12 21.20
CA MET A 187 -8.54 3.58 20.13
C MET A 187 -8.22 2.11 19.80
N LEU A 188 -6.97 1.69 19.99
CA LEU A 188 -6.52 0.31 19.77
C LEU A 188 -6.48 -0.53 21.04
N GLY A 189 -6.89 0.00 22.19
CA GLY A 189 -6.83 -0.70 23.47
C GLY A 189 -5.40 -0.98 23.96
N ALA A 190 -4.42 -0.19 23.49
CA ALA A 190 -3.02 -0.30 23.87
C ALA A 190 -2.65 0.77 24.90
N SER A 191 -1.91 0.38 25.93
CA SER A 191 -1.40 1.27 26.99
C SER A 191 0.05 0.93 27.31
N GLY A 192 0.68 1.61 28.27
CA GLY A 192 2.02 1.29 28.76
C GLY A 192 3.18 1.78 27.88
N GLN A 193 4.36 1.88 28.49
CA GLN A 193 5.57 2.34 27.81
C GLN A 193 6.07 1.31 26.78
N PRO A 194 6.69 1.75 25.67
CA PRO A 194 7.24 0.83 24.70
C PRO A 194 8.53 0.20 25.24
N GLU A 195 8.76 -1.05 24.88
CA GLU A 195 10.01 -1.75 25.22
C GLU A 195 11.14 -1.29 24.30
N THR A 196 12.38 -1.58 24.69
CA THR A 196 13.57 -1.35 23.85
C THR A 196 14.42 -2.61 23.77
N ASP A 197 15.02 -2.86 22.60
CA ASP A 197 16.02 -3.91 22.41
C ASP A 197 17.45 -3.45 22.83
N GLY A 198 17.55 -2.29 23.50
CA GLY A 198 18.79 -1.63 23.88
C GLY A 198 19.35 -0.68 22.81
N LYS A 199 18.78 -0.66 21.59
CA LYS A 199 19.16 0.26 20.51
C LYS A 199 17.96 0.94 19.85
N ARG A 200 16.86 0.22 19.71
CA ARG A 200 15.64 0.61 19.02
C ARG A 200 14.44 0.44 19.93
N ILE A 201 13.40 1.18 19.60
CA ILE A 201 12.10 1.09 20.27
C ILE A 201 11.32 -0.05 19.62
N ILE A 202 10.79 -0.97 20.41
CA ILE A 202 9.98 -2.07 19.90
C ILE A 202 8.54 -1.54 19.74
N PRO A 203 7.95 -1.56 18.52
CA PRO A 203 6.57 -1.15 18.34
C PRO A 203 5.64 -2.09 19.11
N ARG A 204 4.59 -1.53 19.72
CA ARG A 204 3.53 -2.34 20.35
C ARG A 204 2.77 -3.09 19.25
N SER A 205 2.17 -4.22 19.59
CA SER A 205 1.26 -4.92 18.68
C SER A 205 -0.18 -4.74 19.16
N ALA A 206 -1.10 -4.33 18.28
CA ALA A 206 -2.52 -4.25 18.60
C ALA A 206 -3.34 -4.56 17.35
N HIS A 207 -4.31 -5.48 17.46
CA HIS A 207 -5.21 -5.86 16.35
C HIS A 207 -4.48 -6.26 15.05
N GLY A 208 -3.30 -6.88 15.18
CA GLY A 208 -2.46 -7.25 14.03
C GLY A 208 -1.62 -6.12 13.42
N LEU A 209 -1.70 -4.90 13.97
CA LEU A 209 -0.88 -3.76 13.57
C LEU A 209 0.38 -3.61 14.42
N GLN A 210 1.45 -3.15 13.79
CA GLN A 210 2.58 -2.54 14.51
C GLN A 210 2.21 -1.10 14.87
N LEU A 211 2.26 -0.76 16.15
CA LEU A 211 1.77 0.50 16.70
C LEU A 211 2.88 1.24 17.42
N MET A 212 3.06 2.51 17.06
CA MET A 212 3.85 3.47 17.82
C MET A 212 3.07 4.76 18.02
N SER A 213 3.23 5.39 19.17
CA SER A 213 2.63 6.68 19.47
C SER A 213 3.55 7.45 20.40
N ILE A 214 3.61 8.77 20.18
CA ILE A 214 4.20 9.68 21.15
C ILE A 214 3.53 9.55 22.52
N GLY A 215 2.24 9.20 22.57
CA GLY A 215 1.47 8.99 23.79
C GLY A 215 2.01 7.85 24.68
N PHE A 216 2.84 6.94 24.17
CA PHE A 216 3.52 5.96 25.02
C PHE A 216 4.76 6.51 25.74
N LEU A 217 5.31 7.62 25.24
CA LEU A 217 6.49 8.30 25.79
C LEU A 217 6.11 9.49 26.67
N VAL A 218 4.84 9.88 26.66
CA VAL A 218 4.29 11.00 27.43
C VAL A 218 3.51 10.46 28.62
N ASP A 219 3.78 10.99 29.81
CA ASP A 219 2.90 10.81 30.95
C ASP A 219 1.69 11.76 30.81
N GLU A 220 0.47 11.21 30.84
CA GLU A 220 -0.79 11.96 30.68
C GLU A 220 -0.96 13.06 31.75
N GLU A 221 -0.34 12.89 32.93
CA GLU A 221 -0.47 13.84 34.04
C GLU A 221 0.55 14.99 33.99
N THR A 222 1.58 14.89 33.14
CA THR A 222 2.66 15.89 33.09
C THR A 222 2.49 16.83 31.90
N PRO A 223 2.14 18.11 32.10
CA PRO A 223 2.03 19.07 31.00
C PRO A 223 3.41 19.34 30.40
N MET A 224 3.69 18.73 29.24
CA MET A 224 4.93 18.94 28.51
C MET A 224 4.80 20.10 27.52
N ILE A 225 5.80 20.99 27.54
CA ILE A 225 5.89 22.12 26.59
C ILE A 225 6.56 21.62 25.31
N TRP A 226 5.75 21.11 24.39
CA TRP A 226 6.20 20.68 23.07
C TRP A 226 6.49 21.89 22.18
N ARG A 227 7.78 22.20 21.97
CA ARG A 227 8.24 23.17 20.96
C ARG A 227 8.37 22.47 19.59
N GLY A 228 8.10 23.20 18.51
CA GLY A 228 8.11 22.65 17.14
C GLY A 228 9.36 21.81 16.75
N PRO A 229 10.59 22.25 17.08
CA PRO A 229 11.78 21.44 16.83
C PRO A 229 11.83 20.11 17.59
N MET A 230 11.32 20.09 18.83
CA MET A 230 11.24 18.86 19.64
C MET A 230 10.23 17.88 19.06
N VAL A 231 9.06 18.39 18.66
CA VAL A 231 8.02 17.61 17.97
C VAL A 231 8.58 16.92 16.73
N THR A 232 9.27 17.69 15.89
CA THR A 232 9.83 17.18 14.64
C THR A 232 10.90 16.12 14.92
N SER A 233 11.80 16.38 15.88
CA SER A 233 12.88 15.45 16.24
C SER A 233 12.32 14.15 16.83
N ALA A 234 11.33 14.25 17.73
CA ALA A 234 10.68 13.10 18.33
C ALA A 234 9.97 12.25 17.26
N LEU A 235 9.25 12.87 16.32
CA LEU A 235 8.61 12.10 15.24
C LEU A 235 9.63 11.41 14.34
N GLN A 236 10.71 12.11 13.98
CA GLN A 236 11.80 11.52 13.21
C GLN A 236 12.41 10.32 13.94
N GLN A 237 12.60 10.43 15.26
CA GLN A 237 13.07 9.35 16.11
C GLN A 237 12.09 8.17 16.11
N LEU A 238 10.80 8.40 16.33
CA LEU A 238 9.78 7.35 16.29
C LEU A 238 9.74 6.66 14.93
N LEU A 239 10.00 7.36 13.84
CA LEU A 239 10.05 6.78 12.50
C LEU A 239 11.32 5.94 12.27
N SER A 240 12.50 6.45 12.64
CA SER A 240 13.79 5.86 12.28
C SER A 240 14.34 4.87 13.32
N GLU A 241 14.02 5.07 14.60
CA GLU A 241 14.53 4.26 15.72
C GLU A 241 13.53 3.22 16.22
N THR A 242 12.30 3.22 15.69
CA THR A 242 11.38 2.09 15.91
C THR A 242 11.82 0.91 15.06
N ALA A 243 11.87 -0.27 15.68
CA ALA A 243 12.15 -1.54 15.05
C ALA A 243 10.94 -2.05 14.25
N TRP A 244 10.49 -1.28 13.25
CA TRP A 244 9.47 -1.72 12.31
C TRP A 244 9.90 -3.01 11.60
N ASP A 245 9.02 -3.97 11.55
CA ASP A 245 9.23 -5.26 10.89
C ASP A 245 8.59 -5.23 9.50
N ASP A 246 9.40 -5.03 8.45
CA ASP A 246 9.07 -5.06 6.99
C ASP A 246 7.62 -4.67 6.63
N LEU A 247 7.21 -3.44 6.93
CA LEU A 247 5.87 -2.95 6.66
C LEU A 247 5.66 -2.69 5.16
N ASP A 248 4.53 -3.15 4.63
CA ASP A 248 4.01 -2.69 3.33
C ASP A 248 3.55 -1.23 3.42
N TYR A 249 2.84 -0.92 4.51
CA TYR A 249 2.29 0.41 4.76
C TYR A 249 2.49 0.82 6.22
N LEU A 250 3.00 2.04 6.42
CA LEU A 250 2.88 2.76 7.68
C LEU A 250 1.90 3.92 7.50
N VAL A 251 0.77 3.87 8.20
CA VAL A 251 -0.18 4.99 8.27
C VAL A 251 0.27 5.96 9.35
N VAL A 252 0.46 7.23 9.01
CA VAL A 252 0.88 8.27 9.95
C VAL A 252 -0.27 9.23 10.18
N ASP A 253 -0.80 9.25 11.40
CA ASP A 253 -1.84 10.19 11.81
C ASP A 253 -1.21 11.54 12.18
N LEU A 254 -1.31 12.52 11.28
CA LEU A 254 -0.67 13.82 11.46
C LEU A 254 -1.49 14.72 12.42
N PRO A 255 -0.87 15.69 13.12
CA PRO A 255 -1.63 16.72 13.82
C PRO A 255 -2.62 17.45 12.90
N PRO A 256 -3.77 17.95 13.42
CA PRO A 256 -4.72 18.73 12.63
C PRO A 256 -4.17 20.10 12.27
N GLY A 257 -4.80 20.74 11.27
CA GLY A 257 -4.47 22.10 10.87
C GLY A 257 -3.67 22.13 9.57
N THR A 258 -3.05 23.27 9.27
CA THR A 258 -2.05 23.46 8.21
C THR A 258 -0.94 24.40 8.67
N GLY A 259 -0.66 24.38 9.98
CA GLY A 259 0.34 25.25 10.61
C GLY A 259 1.77 24.74 10.40
N ASP A 260 2.74 25.51 10.92
CA ASP A 260 4.17 25.27 10.70
C ASP A 260 4.63 23.86 11.11
N ILE A 261 4.04 23.29 12.17
CA ILE A 261 4.36 21.94 12.61
C ILE A 261 3.97 20.93 11.54
N GLN A 262 2.72 20.96 11.06
CA GLN A 262 2.25 20.00 10.06
C GLN A 262 3.03 20.14 8.74
N LEU A 263 3.34 21.38 8.33
CA LEU A 263 4.20 21.62 7.17
C LEU A 263 5.61 21.04 7.36
N THR A 264 6.22 21.27 8.52
CA THR A 264 7.55 20.73 8.84
C THR A 264 7.54 19.20 8.84
N LEU A 265 6.50 18.59 9.41
CA LEU A 265 6.34 17.13 9.39
C LEU A 265 6.18 16.61 7.96
N ALA A 266 5.35 17.26 7.14
CA ALA A 266 5.16 16.93 5.73
C ALA A 266 6.45 17.11 4.90
N GLN A 267 7.39 17.96 5.33
CA GLN A 267 8.71 18.13 4.69
C GLN A 267 9.77 17.12 5.16
N LYS A 268 9.60 16.51 6.34
CA LYS A 268 10.63 15.70 6.99
C LYS A 268 10.32 14.21 7.00
N VAL A 269 9.05 13.83 6.94
CA VAL A 269 8.61 12.44 6.87
C VAL A 269 8.64 12.00 5.40
N PRO A 270 9.33 10.90 5.03
CA PRO A 270 9.40 10.42 3.65
C PRO A 270 8.07 9.74 3.25
N VAL A 271 7.10 10.53 2.81
CA VAL A 271 5.73 10.11 2.54
C VAL A 271 5.57 9.71 1.07
N ALA A 272 5.00 8.53 0.82
CA ALA A 272 4.71 8.04 -0.53
C ALA A 272 3.38 8.59 -1.07
N GLY A 273 2.46 8.97 -0.19
CA GLY A 273 1.26 9.73 -0.54
C GLY A 273 0.45 10.18 0.68
N ALA A 274 -0.42 11.17 0.47
CA ALA A 274 -1.27 11.72 1.52
C ALA A 274 -2.76 11.48 1.25
N VAL A 275 -3.52 11.22 2.30
CA VAL A 275 -4.99 11.21 2.29
C VAL A 275 -5.50 12.38 3.11
N ILE A 276 -6.46 13.12 2.55
CA ILE A 276 -7.09 14.26 3.22
C ILE A 276 -8.45 13.84 3.75
N VAL A 277 -8.65 13.98 5.06
CA VAL A 277 -9.93 13.73 5.73
C VAL A 277 -10.70 15.04 5.86
N THR A 278 -11.95 15.04 5.41
CA THR A 278 -12.88 16.16 5.57
C THR A 278 -14.26 15.66 6.01
N THR A 279 -15.16 16.58 6.34
CA THR A 279 -16.61 16.33 6.39
C THR A 279 -17.29 17.11 5.25
N PRO A 280 -18.57 16.83 4.93
CA PRO A 280 -19.27 17.53 3.84
C PRO A 280 -19.48 19.03 4.07
N GLN A 281 -19.26 19.52 5.30
CA GLN A 281 -19.48 20.92 5.68
C GLN A 281 -18.50 21.88 4.99
N ASP A 282 -19.00 23.02 4.49
CA ASP A 282 -18.20 24.05 3.81
C ASP A 282 -16.96 24.48 4.61
N ILE A 283 -17.11 24.67 5.93
CA ILE A 283 -15.99 25.08 6.79
C ILE A 283 -14.90 24.01 6.82
N ALA A 284 -15.26 22.73 6.89
CA ALA A 284 -14.29 21.63 6.84
C ALA A 284 -13.56 21.59 5.49
N LEU A 285 -14.30 21.81 4.40
CA LEU A 285 -13.76 21.82 3.05
C LEU A 285 -12.74 22.95 2.86
N LEU A 286 -13.00 24.16 3.36
CA LEU A 286 -12.05 25.27 3.26
C LEU A 286 -10.69 24.91 3.86
N ASP A 287 -10.67 24.20 4.97
CA ASP A 287 -9.42 23.78 5.61
C ASP A 287 -8.80 22.56 4.91
N ALA A 288 -9.61 21.61 4.42
CA ALA A 288 -9.13 20.50 3.60
C ALA A 288 -8.44 20.99 2.31
N ARG A 289 -8.96 22.06 1.69
CA ARG A 289 -8.33 22.75 0.55
C ARG A 289 -6.95 23.31 0.89
N LYS A 290 -6.79 23.90 2.08
CA LYS A 290 -5.47 24.37 2.54
C LYS A 290 -4.51 23.20 2.75
N ALA A 291 -4.98 22.10 3.33
CA ALA A 291 -4.17 20.90 3.54
C ALA A 291 -3.69 20.32 2.20
N PHE A 292 -4.57 20.28 1.19
CA PHE A 292 -4.20 19.89 -0.17
C PHE A 292 -3.08 20.77 -0.75
N GLN A 293 -3.25 22.10 -0.67
CA GLN A 293 -2.24 23.04 -1.18
C GLN A 293 -0.90 22.91 -0.44
N MET A 294 -0.93 22.61 0.86
CA MET A 294 0.27 22.36 1.66
C MET A 294 1.05 21.15 1.12
N PHE A 295 0.41 19.99 0.94
CA PHE A 295 1.07 18.81 0.39
C PHE A 295 1.58 19.03 -1.03
N ARG A 296 0.80 19.74 -1.87
CA ARG A 296 1.24 20.10 -3.21
C ARG A 296 2.50 20.96 -3.20
N LYS A 297 2.60 21.90 -2.26
CA LYS A 297 3.77 22.79 -2.11
C LYS A 297 5.04 22.04 -1.70
N VAL A 298 4.90 20.92 -0.99
CA VAL A 298 6.03 20.07 -0.57
C VAL A 298 6.19 18.83 -1.45
N GLU A 299 5.56 18.83 -2.64
CA GLU A 299 5.67 17.77 -3.65
C GLU A 299 5.26 16.37 -3.17
N VAL A 300 4.38 16.30 -2.17
CA VAL A 300 3.78 15.05 -1.72
C VAL A 300 2.52 14.77 -2.55
N PRO A 301 2.40 13.59 -3.19
CA PRO A 301 1.23 13.27 -3.97
C PRO A 301 0.02 13.05 -3.05
N VAL A 302 -1.03 13.84 -3.25
CA VAL A 302 -2.32 13.59 -2.62
C VAL A 302 -3.01 12.45 -3.37
N LEU A 303 -3.27 11.34 -2.68
CA LEU A 303 -3.92 10.14 -3.24
C LEU A 303 -5.41 10.38 -3.45
N GLY A 304 -6.00 11.25 -2.65
CA GLY A 304 -7.38 11.68 -2.75
C GLY A 304 -7.91 12.26 -1.44
N VAL A 305 -9.21 12.52 -1.44
CA VAL A 305 -9.97 13.00 -0.28
C VAL A 305 -10.92 11.91 0.18
N VAL A 306 -11.10 11.78 1.49
CA VAL A 306 -12.14 10.94 2.10
C VAL A 306 -13.09 11.83 2.87
N GLU A 307 -14.38 11.67 2.60
CA GLU A 307 -15.45 12.42 3.26
C GLU A 307 -15.99 11.58 4.42
N ASN A 308 -15.60 11.92 5.64
CA ASN A 308 -16.10 11.28 6.84
C ASN A 308 -17.42 11.92 7.30
N MET A 309 -18.20 11.18 8.07
CA MET A 309 -19.51 11.60 8.56
C MET A 309 -20.43 12.07 7.42
N SER A 310 -20.38 11.38 6.28
CA SER A 310 -21.11 11.74 5.06
C SER A 310 -22.61 11.46 5.17
N THR A 311 -22.96 10.38 5.85
CA THR A 311 -24.34 9.92 6.01
C THR A 311 -24.58 9.41 7.42
N HIS A 312 -25.81 9.53 7.91
CA HIS A 312 -26.27 8.93 9.16
C HIS A 312 -27.46 8.03 8.85
N ILE A 313 -27.42 6.79 9.32
CA ILE A 313 -28.55 5.86 9.21
C ILE A 313 -29.19 5.73 10.59
N CYS A 314 -30.45 6.15 10.70
CA CYS A 314 -31.20 6.08 11.94
C CYS A 314 -31.37 4.62 12.39
N SER A 315 -30.86 4.29 13.58
CA SER A 315 -30.90 2.94 14.14
C SER A 315 -32.30 2.41 14.48
N GLN A 316 -33.33 3.26 14.43
CA GLN A 316 -34.73 2.88 14.72
C GLN A 316 -35.55 2.61 13.46
N CYS A 317 -35.35 3.38 12.38
CA CYS A 317 -36.19 3.30 11.18
C CYS A 317 -35.42 3.06 9.88
N GLY A 318 -34.08 3.07 9.90
CA GLY A 318 -33.24 2.90 8.72
C GLY A 318 -33.23 4.11 7.77
N HIS A 319 -33.80 5.25 8.15
CA HIS A 319 -33.72 6.47 7.36
C HIS A 319 -32.27 6.94 7.26
N GLU A 320 -31.82 7.16 6.04
CA GLU A 320 -30.50 7.70 5.73
C GLU A 320 -30.59 9.20 5.45
N GLU A 321 -29.79 9.99 6.15
CA GLU A 321 -29.73 11.44 6.00
C GLU A 321 -28.30 11.98 6.04
N ALA A 322 -28.03 12.99 5.23
CA ALA A 322 -26.73 13.66 5.15
C ALA A 322 -26.69 14.87 6.11
N ILE A 323 -26.63 14.61 7.41
CA ILE A 323 -26.79 15.63 8.47
C ILE A 323 -25.77 16.77 8.42
N PHE A 324 -24.61 16.54 7.79
CA PHE A 324 -23.53 17.51 7.63
C PHE A 324 -23.44 18.12 6.23
N GLY A 325 -24.43 17.85 5.37
CA GLY A 325 -24.43 18.20 3.96
C GLY A 325 -23.95 17.04 3.09
N SER A 326 -23.94 17.25 1.77
CA SER A 326 -23.58 16.23 0.78
C SER A 326 -22.76 16.84 -0.35
N GLY A 327 -21.83 16.06 -0.92
CA GLY A 327 -21.12 16.43 -2.15
C GLY A 327 -19.94 17.39 -1.97
N GLY A 328 -19.57 17.70 -0.73
CA GLY A 328 -18.45 18.58 -0.42
C GLY A 328 -17.10 18.00 -0.87
N GLY A 329 -16.82 16.77 -0.47
CA GLY A 329 -15.66 16.00 -0.88
C GLY A 329 -15.65 15.73 -2.38
N THR A 330 -16.80 15.44 -2.98
CA THR A 330 -16.94 15.29 -4.44
C THR A 330 -16.58 16.57 -5.19
N GLY A 331 -17.05 17.72 -4.71
CA GLY A 331 -16.70 19.02 -5.28
C GLY A 331 -15.21 19.31 -5.15
N MET A 332 -14.62 19.06 -3.97
CA MET A 332 -13.17 19.21 -3.78
C MET A 332 -12.35 18.28 -4.69
N ALA A 333 -12.78 17.03 -4.85
CA ALA A 333 -12.17 16.06 -5.74
C ALA A 333 -12.14 16.56 -7.19
N ALA A 334 -13.26 17.08 -7.68
CA ALA A 334 -13.37 17.66 -9.01
C ALA A 334 -12.50 18.91 -9.18
N ASP A 335 -12.51 19.83 -8.20
CA ASP A 335 -11.79 21.10 -8.27
C ASP A 335 -10.26 20.95 -8.38
N TYR A 336 -9.71 19.88 -7.81
CA TYR A 336 -8.26 19.63 -7.80
C TYR A 336 -7.83 18.43 -8.64
N ASP A 337 -8.73 17.82 -9.39
CA ASP A 337 -8.47 16.62 -10.19
C ASP A 337 -7.83 15.52 -9.33
N ILE A 338 -8.42 15.27 -8.16
CA ILE A 338 -8.04 14.18 -7.26
C ILE A 338 -9.21 13.23 -7.01
N PRO A 339 -8.96 11.95 -6.70
CA PRO A 339 -10.03 11.01 -6.40
C PRO A 339 -10.77 11.33 -5.09
N LEU A 340 -12.08 11.10 -5.07
CA LEU A 340 -12.80 10.78 -3.84
C LEU A 340 -12.52 9.30 -3.52
N LEU A 341 -11.90 9.04 -2.37
CA LEU A 341 -11.47 7.70 -1.96
C LEU A 341 -12.57 6.93 -1.23
N GLY A 342 -13.58 7.63 -0.72
CA GLY A 342 -14.70 7.04 0.00
C GLY A 342 -15.53 8.09 0.73
N GLN A 343 -16.73 7.67 1.10
CA GLN A 343 -17.66 8.40 1.96
C GLN A 343 -17.97 7.50 3.15
N LEU A 344 -17.60 7.92 4.35
CA LEU A 344 -17.68 7.10 5.56
C LEU A 344 -18.84 7.58 6.45
N PRO A 345 -19.68 6.66 6.97
CA PRO A 345 -20.87 7.05 7.70
C PRO A 345 -20.55 7.58 9.11
N LEU A 346 -21.44 8.42 9.62
CA LEU A 346 -21.55 8.74 11.04
C LEU A 346 -22.39 7.67 11.74
N ALA A 347 -21.71 6.70 12.34
CA ALA A 347 -22.34 5.60 13.06
C ALA A 347 -21.93 5.57 14.54
N MET A 348 -22.90 5.29 15.42
CA MET A 348 -22.65 5.12 16.85
C MET A 348 -21.67 3.98 17.13
N ASP A 349 -21.75 2.91 16.34
CA ASP A 349 -20.90 1.73 16.50
C ASP A 349 -19.42 2.06 16.25
N ILE A 350 -19.12 2.99 15.33
CA ILE A 350 -17.74 3.45 15.11
C ILE A 350 -17.20 4.12 16.38
N ARG A 351 -17.97 5.03 16.97
CA ARG A 351 -17.57 5.73 18.20
C ARG A 351 -17.42 4.74 19.36
N ALA A 352 -18.43 3.92 19.61
CA ALA A 352 -18.47 3.01 20.76
C ALA A 352 -17.35 1.95 20.69
N SER A 353 -17.08 1.41 19.50
CA SER A 353 -16.06 0.39 19.29
C SER A 353 -14.64 0.96 19.47
N LEU A 354 -14.37 2.17 18.97
CA LEU A 354 -13.09 2.87 19.20
C LEU A 354 -12.89 3.26 20.68
N ASP A 355 -13.93 3.77 21.34
CA ASP A 355 -13.86 4.13 22.77
C ASP A 355 -13.54 2.91 23.65
N ALA A 356 -13.98 1.71 23.22
CA ALA A 356 -13.71 0.43 23.86
C ALA A 356 -12.36 -0.19 23.47
N GLY A 357 -11.56 0.45 22.62
CA GLY A 357 -10.28 -0.08 22.15
C GLY A 357 -10.41 -1.23 21.14
N GLN A 358 -11.57 -1.39 20.51
CA GLN A 358 -11.89 -2.45 19.55
C GLN A 358 -12.44 -1.83 18.25
N PRO A 359 -11.59 -1.25 17.38
CA PRO A 359 -12.06 -0.52 16.20
C PRO A 359 -12.95 -1.35 15.28
N THR A 360 -13.92 -0.71 14.63
CA THR A 360 -14.96 -1.34 13.79
C THR A 360 -14.44 -2.40 12.81
N VAL A 361 -13.36 -2.11 12.06
CA VAL A 361 -12.81 -3.08 11.08
C VAL A 361 -12.35 -4.38 11.76
N ALA A 362 -11.79 -4.30 12.97
CA ALA A 362 -11.37 -5.47 13.74
C ALA A 362 -12.54 -6.13 14.49
N ALA A 363 -13.45 -5.33 15.06
CA ALA A 363 -14.56 -5.83 15.88
C ALA A 363 -15.72 -6.43 15.06
N GLN A 364 -15.97 -5.90 13.86
CA GLN A 364 -17.10 -6.24 13.00
C GLN A 364 -16.69 -6.33 11.52
N PRO A 365 -15.79 -7.26 11.15
CA PRO A 365 -15.16 -7.29 9.82
C PRO A 365 -16.15 -7.46 8.66
N ASP A 366 -17.29 -8.10 8.89
CA ASP A 366 -18.32 -8.35 7.87
C ASP A 366 -19.38 -7.23 7.77
N SER A 367 -19.31 -6.22 8.64
CA SER A 367 -20.30 -5.12 8.68
C SER A 367 -20.22 -4.22 7.44
N PRO A 368 -21.32 -3.52 7.07
CA PRO A 368 -21.27 -2.52 6.00
C PRO A 368 -20.18 -1.45 6.22
N ILE A 369 -20.02 -1.00 7.47
CA ILE A 369 -19.01 0.00 7.83
C ILE A 369 -17.59 -0.53 7.59
N ALA A 370 -17.31 -1.79 7.98
CA ALA A 370 -16.00 -2.38 7.70
C ALA A 370 -15.73 -2.51 6.21
N ARG A 371 -16.75 -2.83 5.40
CA ARG A 371 -16.65 -2.85 3.93
C ARG A 371 -16.35 -1.46 3.38
N ASP A 372 -16.99 -0.40 3.87
CA ASP A 372 -16.69 0.97 3.44
C ASP A 372 -15.22 1.34 3.70
N TYR A 373 -14.67 0.93 4.85
CA TYR A 373 -13.24 1.11 5.15
C TYR A 373 -12.32 0.24 4.27
N LEU A 374 -12.71 -0.98 3.93
CA LEU A 374 -11.98 -1.84 2.98
C LEU A 374 -11.94 -1.21 1.59
N GLU A 375 -13.07 -0.73 1.07
CA GLU A 375 -13.13 -0.04 -0.21
C GLU A 375 -12.28 1.24 -0.21
N PHE A 376 -12.34 2.02 0.87
CA PHE A 376 -11.47 3.18 1.06
C PHE A 376 -9.98 2.80 1.06
N ALA A 377 -9.60 1.73 1.75
CA ALA A 377 -8.22 1.25 1.80
C ALA A 377 -7.73 0.74 0.43
N ARG A 378 -8.59 0.04 -0.32
CA ARG A 378 -8.31 -0.43 -1.68
C ARG A 378 -8.14 0.74 -2.64
N HIS A 379 -9.03 1.74 -2.62
CA HIS A 379 -8.82 2.97 -3.40
C HIS A 379 -7.52 3.66 -3.02
N THR A 380 -7.23 3.82 -1.73
CA THR A 380 -6.01 4.48 -1.26
C THR A 380 -4.74 3.76 -1.75
N SER A 381 -4.65 2.46 -1.52
CA SER A 381 -3.48 1.65 -1.88
C SER A 381 -3.37 1.41 -3.39
N GLY A 382 -4.49 1.24 -4.09
CA GLY A 382 -4.58 1.16 -5.54
C GLY A 382 -4.04 2.42 -6.21
N ARG A 383 -4.46 3.61 -5.78
CA ARG A 383 -3.93 4.90 -6.28
C ARG A 383 -2.46 5.09 -5.96
N LEU A 384 -2.00 4.63 -4.80
CA LEU A 384 -0.58 4.66 -4.44
C LEU A 384 0.24 3.75 -5.35
N SER A 385 -0.27 2.57 -5.70
CA SER A 385 0.43 1.60 -6.56
C SER A 385 0.81 2.11 -7.95
N GLN A 386 0.14 3.19 -8.40
CA GLN A 386 0.37 3.85 -9.68
C GLN A 386 1.34 5.05 -9.58
N LYS A 387 1.84 5.37 -8.38
CA LYS A 387 2.85 6.41 -8.20
C LYS A 387 4.22 5.90 -8.67
N PRO A 388 5.17 6.79 -9.01
CA PRO A 388 6.50 6.37 -9.43
C PRO A 388 7.18 5.48 -8.38
N ARG A 389 7.76 4.35 -8.80
CA ARG A 389 8.46 3.41 -7.91
C ARG A 389 9.83 3.93 -7.48
N ASN A 390 10.26 3.54 -6.28
CA ASN A 390 11.63 3.75 -5.83
C ASN A 390 12.50 2.52 -6.11
N LEU A 391 13.18 2.55 -7.26
CA LEU A 391 14.05 1.46 -7.72
C LEU A 391 15.33 1.28 -6.88
N LYS A 392 15.69 2.25 -6.01
CA LYS A 392 16.91 2.18 -5.20
C LYS A 392 16.80 1.26 -3.98
N VAL A 393 15.58 0.97 -3.52
CA VAL A 393 15.33 0.11 -2.35
C VAL A 393 15.38 -1.38 -2.73
N GLU A 394 15.13 -1.72 -4.00
CA GLU A 394 15.13 -3.12 -4.49
C GLU A 394 16.53 -3.68 -4.81
N MET A 395 17.59 -2.86 -4.84
CA MET A 395 18.95 -3.33 -5.12
C MET A 395 19.73 -3.56 -3.82
N PRO A 396 20.14 -4.81 -3.48
CA PRO A 396 21.11 -5.01 -2.40
C PRO A 396 22.40 -4.28 -2.74
N GLN A 397 22.96 -3.53 -1.78
CA GLN A 397 24.25 -2.86 -1.98
C GLN A 397 25.33 -3.91 -2.24
N ILE A 398 25.83 -3.98 -3.47
CA ILE A 398 27.01 -4.77 -3.79
C ILE A 398 28.21 -4.04 -3.18
N LEU A 399 28.61 -4.47 -1.98
CA LEU A 399 29.88 -4.08 -1.37
C LEU A 399 31.01 -4.73 -2.16
N VAL A 400 31.58 -3.99 -3.11
CA VAL A 400 32.85 -4.38 -3.73
C VAL A 400 33.95 -4.15 -2.69
N GLN A 401 34.33 -5.22 -1.99
CA GLN A 401 35.59 -5.21 -1.24
C GLN A 401 36.73 -5.26 -2.24
N ASN A 402 37.45 -4.16 -2.39
CA ASN A 402 38.75 -4.16 -3.06
C ASN A 402 39.74 -4.89 -2.15
N THR A 403 40.11 -6.12 -2.54
CA THR A 403 41.23 -6.88 -1.98
C THR A 403 42.57 -6.30 -2.37
#